data_AF-A0A7K8X1E8-F1
#
_entry.id   AF-A0A7K8X1E8-F1
#
_cell.length_a   1.000
_cell.length_b   1.000
_cell.length_c   1.000
_cell.angle_alpha   90.00
_cell.angle_beta   90.00
_cell.angle_gamma   90.00
#
_symmetry.space_group_name_H-M   'P 1'
#
loop_
_entity.id
_entity.type
_entity.pdbx_description
1 polymer ?
#
loop_
_entity_poly.entity_id
_entity_poly.type
_entity_poly.pdbx_seq_one_letter_code
_entity_poly.pdbx_strand_id
1 'polypeptide(L)'
;MNDWQKKSPLDWEKYLNKMVKVAAVEKLEYEGWVVTVDPVTASIILATFLEDDKVSISVVLGHAVQEVEILKEGDDEMRQQLSSLFTPEESKAYSPEELEKRKSSLKTWLETNHIPVTEQSESGGRLCVAGVLTIDPPYGPEECSSSNEIILSRVQGLIQGYLQKQQ
;
A
#
# COMPACT_ATOMS: atom_id res chain seq x y z
N MET A 1 -15.28 28.97 -1.09
CA MET A 1 -14.81 28.19 -2.25
C MET A 1 -13.84 29.06 -3.03
N ASN A 2 -12.56 28.68 -3.02
CA ASN A 2 -11.51 29.35 -3.79
C ASN A 2 -11.63 28.99 -5.29
N ASP A 3 -10.79 29.58 -6.14
CA ASP A 3 -10.86 29.35 -7.59
C ASP A 3 -10.45 27.93 -7.98
N TRP A 4 -9.58 27.29 -7.19
CA TRP A 4 -9.23 25.88 -7.36
C TRP A 4 -10.44 24.95 -7.17
N GLN A 5 -11.21 25.14 -6.10
CA GLN A 5 -12.40 24.35 -5.78
C GLN A 5 -13.56 24.55 -6.77
N LYS A 6 -13.54 25.63 -7.57
CA LYS A 6 -14.56 25.89 -8.60
C LYS A 6 -14.25 25.19 -9.93
N LYS A 7 -13.05 24.65 -10.11
CA LYS A 7 -12.67 23.91 -11.32
C LYS A 7 -13.50 22.65 -11.46
N SER A 8 -13.73 22.23 -12.71
CA SER A 8 -14.37 20.96 -13.00
C SER A 8 -13.38 19.80 -12.94
N PRO A 9 -13.84 18.54 -12.86
CA PRO A 9 -12.97 17.37 -12.98
C PRO A 9 -12.08 17.38 -14.25
N LEU A 10 -12.63 17.85 -15.38
CA LEU A 10 -11.88 17.98 -16.64
C LEU A 10 -10.81 19.08 -16.59
N ASP A 11 -10.98 20.08 -15.72
CA ASP A 11 -9.95 21.09 -15.50
C ASP A 11 -8.84 20.57 -14.60
N TRP A 12 -9.17 19.77 -13.58
CA TRP A 12 -8.18 19.11 -12.72
C TRP A 12 -7.38 18.04 -13.47
N GLU A 13 -7.99 17.34 -14.42
CA GLU A 13 -7.33 16.34 -15.26
C GLU A 13 -6.08 16.91 -15.96
N LYS A 14 -6.11 18.20 -16.31
CA LYS A 14 -4.99 18.93 -16.96
C LYS A 14 -3.75 19.06 -16.08
N TYR A 15 -3.84 18.76 -14.79
CA TYR A 15 -2.72 18.81 -13.84
C TYR A 15 -2.14 17.43 -13.55
N LEU A 16 -2.84 16.34 -13.90
CA LEU A 16 -2.39 14.98 -13.62
C LEU A 16 -1.04 14.68 -14.27
N ASN A 17 -0.19 13.97 -13.52
CA ASN A 17 1.15 13.58 -13.92
C ASN A 17 2.08 14.76 -14.24
N LYS A 18 1.80 15.96 -13.71
CA LYS A 18 2.67 17.12 -13.87
C LYS A 18 3.31 17.49 -12.54
N MET A 19 4.54 17.98 -12.62
CA MET A 19 5.19 18.60 -11.47
C MET A 19 4.54 19.97 -11.27
N VAL A 20 4.01 20.21 -10.08
CA VAL A 20 3.37 21.47 -9.73
C VAL A 20 3.98 22.07 -8.48
N LYS A 21 3.92 23.39 -8.41
CA LYS A 21 4.08 24.16 -7.18
C LYS A 21 2.70 24.59 -6.70
N VAL A 22 2.34 24.22 -5.48
CA VAL A 22 1.07 24.57 -4.85
C VAL A 22 1.34 25.56 -3.72
N ALA A 23 0.85 26.79 -3.88
CA ALA A 23 0.80 27.75 -2.79
C ALA A 23 -0.50 27.53 -1.99
N ALA A 24 -0.36 27.37 -0.68
CA ALA A 24 -1.45 27.18 0.25
C ALA A 24 -1.55 28.32 1.27
N VAL A 25 -2.61 28.33 2.06
CA VAL A 25 -2.79 29.25 3.19
C VAL A 25 -1.57 29.25 4.12
N GLU A 26 -1.40 30.35 4.85
CA GLU A 26 -0.27 30.55 5.78
C GLU A 26 1.12 30.58 5.10
N LYS A 27 1.16 30.85 3.78
CA LYS A 27 2.39 30.91 2.98
C LYS A 27 3.14 29.58 2.92
N LEU A 28 2.40 28.47 3.08
CA LEU A 28 2.94 27.14 2.86
C LEU A 28 3.04 26.88 1.36
N GLU A 29 4.16 26.30 0.94
CA GLU A 29 4.39 25.91 -0.44
C GLU A 29 4.72 24.42 -0.49
N TYR A 30 4.14 23.73 -1.46
CA TYR A 30 4.37 22.32 -1.72
C TYR A 30 4.78 22.13 -3.17
N GLU A 31 5.73 21.23 -3.40
CA GLU A 31 6.17 20.85 -4.74
C GLU A 31 6.12 19.34 -4.89
N GLY A 32 5.53 18.87 -5.99
CA GLY A 32 5.43 17.45 -6.27
C GLY A 32 4.64 17.14 -7.54
N TRP A 33 4.65 15.87 -7.91
CA TRP A 33 3.89 15.34 -9.04
C TRP A 33 2.44 15.11 -8.64
N VAL A 34 1.50 15.67 -9.40
CA VAL A 34 0.08 15.44 -9.13
C VAL A 34 -0.30 14.01 -9.50
N VAL A 35 -0.65 13.22 -8.49
CA VAL A 35 -1.17 11.86 -8.65
C VAL A 35 -2.66 11.92 -9.03
N THR A 36 -3.44 12.66 -8.24
CA THR A 36 -4.88 12.80 -8.42
C THR A 36 -5.40 14.03 -7.69
N VAL A 37 -6.66 14.36 -7.94
CA VAL A 37 -7.42 15.38 -7.23
C VAL A 37 -8.73 14.77 -6.78
N ASP A 38 -9.04 14.83 -5.49
CA ASP A 38 -10.33 14.36 -4.98
C ASP A 38 -11.44 15.29 -5.47
N PRO A 39 -12.42 14.80 -6.27
CA PRO A 39 -13.45 15.66 -6.84
C PRO A 39 -14.45 16.20 -5.80
N VAL A 40 -14.51 15.62 -4.60
CA VAL A 40 -15.42 16.08 -3.54
C VAL A 40 -14.83 17.25 -2.77
N THR A 41 -13.58 17.12 -2.31
CA THR A 41 -12.93 18.15 -1.48
C THR A 41 -12.00 19.08 -2.25
N ALA A 42 -11.73 18.78 -3.53
CA ALA A 42 -10.68 19.38 -4.36
C ALA A 42 -9.27 19.25 -3.76
N SER A 43 -9.03 18.25 -2.92
CA SER A 43 -7.71 18.03 -2.33
C SER A 43 -6.73 17.48 -3.38
N ILE A 44 -5.51 18.01 -3.39
CA ILE A 44 -4.45 17.64 -4.33
C ILE A 44 -3.56 16.60 -3.66
N ILE A 45 -3.35 15.47 -4.32
CA ILE A 45 -2.43 14.42 -3.87
C ILE A 45 -1.14 14.58 -4.67
N LEU A 46 -0.04 14.88 -3.96
CA LEU A 46 1.29 15.08 -4.53
C LEU A 46 2.20 13.92 -4.16
N ALA A 47 2.97 13.43 -5.14
CA ALA A 47 4.07 12.50 -4.93
C ALA A 47 5.41 13.21 -5.10
N THR A 48 6.33 13.00 -4.15
CA THR A 48 7.69 13.51 -4.20
C THR A 48 8.66 12.34 -4.08
N PHE A 49 9.53 12.17 -5.08
CA PHE A 49 10.57 11.14 -5.09
C PHE A 49 11.82 11.66 -4.39
N LEU A 50 12.31 10.93 -3.39
CA LEU A 50 13.46 11.28 -2.55
C LEU A 50 14.70 10.48 -2.97
N GLU A 51 15.88 10.88 -2.49
CA GLU A 51 17.19 10.32 -2.90
C GLU A 51 17.37 8.80 -2.58
N ASP A 52 16.56 8.23 -1.68
CA ASP A 52 16.62 6.82 -1.24
C ASP A 52 15.59 5.90 -1.94
N ASP A 53 15.13 6.23 -3.15
CA ASP A 53 13.99 5.57 -3.83
C ASP A 53 12.68 5.59 -3.03
N LYS A 54 12.64 6.39 -1.95
CA LYS A 54 11.44 6.59 -1.13
C LYS A 54 10.52 7.59 -1.79
N VAL A 55 9.23 7.32 -1.67
CA VAL A 55 8.17 8.20 -2.18
C VAL A 55 7.44 8.80 -1.00
N SER A 56 7.40 10.13 -0.95
CA SER A 56 6.57 10.86 0.00
C SER A 56 5.25 11.25 -0.67
N ILE A 57 4.14 10.98 0.01
CA ILE A 57 2.80 11.42 -0.42
C ILE A 57 2.36 12.58 0.47
N SER A 58 2.06 13.71 -0.15
CA SER A 58 1.53 14.89 0.53
C SER A 58 0.11 15.17 0.05
N VAL A 59 -0.77 15.56 0.98
CA VAL A 59 -2.15 15.93 0.65
C VAL A 59 -2.35 17.40 0.97
N VAL A 60 -2.62 18.21 -0.05
CA VAL A 60 -2.97 19.62 0.11
C VAL A 60 -4.49 19.75 0.05
N LEU A 61 -5.10 20.15 1.16
CA LEU A 61 -6.56 20.25 1.27
C LEU A 61 -7.10 21.31 0.32
N GLY A 62 -8.17 21.00 -0.41
CA GLY A 62 -8.66 21.88 -1.49
C GLY A 62 -9.05 23.29 -1.03
N HIS A 63 -9.55 23.46 0.20
CA HIS A 63 -9.86 24.77 0.77
C HIS A 63 -8.63 25.60 1.15
N ALA A 64 -7.47 24.95 1.32
CA ALA A 64 -6.20 25.59 1.65
C ALA A 64 -5.45 26.06 0.39
N VAL A 65 -5.78 25.54 -0.80
CA VAL A 65 -5.11 25.89 -2.06
C VAL A 65 -5.39 27.35 -2.43
N GLN A 66 -4.33 28.11 -2.74
CA GLN A 66 -4.40 29.48 -3.23
C GLN A 66 -4.06 29.54 -4.72
N GLU A 67 -2.96 28.90 -5.12
CA GLU A 67 -2.46 28.89 -6.48
C GLU A 67 -1.79 27.56 -6.81
N VAL A 68 -1.88 27.14 -8.08
CA VAL A 68 -1.24 25.92 -8.60
C VAL A 68 -0.54 26.26 -9.91
N GLU A 69 0.79 26.23 -9.88
CA GLU A 69 1.66 26.48 -11.03
C GLU A 69 2.22 25.15 -11.56
N ILE A 70 2.21 24.97 -12.88
CA ILE A 70 2.83 23.80 -13.53
C ILE A 70 4.30 24.12 -13.79
N LEU A 71 5.20 23.37 -13.17
CA LEU A 71 6.65 23.52 -13.34
C LEU A 71 7.19 22.65 -14.48
N LYS A 72 6.69 21.42 -14.60
CA LYS A 72 7.18 20.43 -15.58
C LYS A 72 6.06 19.49 -16.02
N GLU A 73 5.99 19.23 -17.32
CA GLU A 73 5.15 18.18 -17.90
C GLU A 73 5.78 16.79 -17.63
N GLY A 74 4.96 15.82 -17.23
CA GLY A 74 5.42 14.44 -17.05
C GLY A 74 5.60 13.72 -18.38
N ASP A 75 6.76 13.10 -18.54
CA ASP A 75 7.04 12.15 -19.60
C ASP A 75 6.34 10.80 -19.35
N ASP A 76 6.40 9.91 -20.34
CA ASP A 76 5.75 8.60 -20.26
C ASP A 76 6.34 7.73 -19.13
N GLU A 77 7.63 7.88 -18.84
CA GLU A 77 8.32 7.18 -17.74
C GLU A 77 7.77 7.62 -16.39
N MET A 78 7.64 8.92 -16.16
CA MET A 78 7.07 9.45 -14.92
C MET A 78 5.60 9.04 -14.74
N ARG A 79 4.81 9.02 -15.81
CA ARG A 79 3.42 8.52 -15.78
C ARG A 79 3.35 7.07 -15.34
N GLN A 80 4.23 6.22 -15.88
CA GLN A 80 4.33 4.82 -15.47
C GLN A 80 4.74 4.71 -14.00
N GLN A 81 5.75 5.49 -13.57
CA GLN A 81 6.22 5.50 -12.19
C GLN A 81 5.14 5.93 -11.20
N LEU A 82 4.33 6.95 -11.52
CA LEU A 82 3.21 7.37 -10.66
C LEU A 82 2.12 6.30 -10.60
N SER A 83 1.83 5.61 -11.71
CA SER A 83 0.84 4.54 -11.74
C SER A 83 1.27 3.31 -10.93
N SER A 84 2.57 3.03 -10.85
CA SER A 84 3.09 1.89 -10.09
C SER A 84 3.08 2.13 -8.58
N LEU A 85 3.05 3.38 -8.10
CA LEU A 85 3.02 3.72 -6.67
C LEU A 85 1.90 3.04 -5.87
N PHE A 86 0.74 2.88 -6.50
CA PHE A 86 -0.45 2.28 -5.88
C PHE A 86 -0.80 0.94 -6.50
N THR A 87 0.00 0.47 -7.45
CA THR A 87 -0.10 -0.91 -7.92
C THR A 87 0.51 -1.76 -6.81
N PRO A 88 -0.22 -2.75 -6.26
CA PRO A 88 0.38 -3.68 -5.32
C PRO A 88 1.65 -4.24 -5.96
N GLU A 89 2.75 -4.32 -5.20
CA GLU A 89 3.90 -5.09 -5.67
C GLU A 89 3.37 -6.43 -6.17
N GLU A 90 3.78 -6.85 -7.37
CA GLU A 90 3.36 -8.14 -7.91
C GLU A 90 3.66 -9.18 -6.84
N SER A 91 2.61 -9.65 -6.16
CA SER A 91 2.71 -10.71 -5.17
C SER A 91 3.41 -11.84 -5.90
N LYS A 92 4.60 -12.25 -5.43
CA LYS A 92 5.39 -13.31 -6.08
C LYS A 92 4.44 -14.38 -6.58
N ALA A 93 4.38 -14.58 -7.89
CA ALA A 93 3.46 -15.54 -8.46
C ALA A 93 3.87 -16.92 -8.00
N TYR A 94 3.14 -17.48 -7.03
CA TYR A 94 3.36 -18.84 -6.55
C TYR A 94 2.54 -19.80 -7.38
N SER A 95 3.19 -20.85 -7.87
CA SER A 95 2.48 -21.98 -8.43
C SER A 95 1.64 -22.69 -7.34
N PRO A 96 0.57 -23.41 -7.73
CA PRO A 96 -0.23 -24.18 -6.78
C PRO A 96 0.61 -25.17 -5.95
N GLU A 97 1.62 -25.79 -6.57
CA GLU A 97 2.52 -26.72 -5.90
C GLU A 97 3.39 -26.04 -4.83
N GLU A 98 3.89 -24.83 -5.13
CA GLU A 98 4.69 -24.05 -4.17
C GLU A 98 3.83 -23.56 -3.00
N LEU A 99 2.60 -23.13 -3.26
CA LEU A 99 1.66 -22.76 -2.20
C LEU A 99 1.37 -23.96 -1.30
N GLU A 100 1.16 -25.15 -1.86
CA GLU A 100 0.88 -26.34 -1.07
C GLU A 100 2.09 -26.78 -0.24
N LYS A 101 3.29 -26.70 -0.82
CA LYS A 101 4.55 -26.95 -0.11
C LYS A 101 4.74 -25.98 1.04
N ARG A 102 4.49 -24.69 0.83
CA ARG A 102 4.59 -23.64 1.86
C ARG A 102 3.58 -23.86 2.99
N LYS A 103 2.32 -24.10 2.63
CA LYS A 103 1.25 -24.43 3.58
C LYS A 103 1.65 -25.60 4.46
N SER A 104 2.04 -26.71 3.83
CA SER A 104 2.41 -27.95 4.53
C SER A 104 3.64 -27.78 5.41
N SER A 105 4.65 -27.03 4.94
CA SER A 105 5.88 -26.77 5.70
C SER A 105 5.60 -25.89 6.92
N LEU A 106 4.83 -24.81 6.75
CA LEU A 106 4.46 -23.91 7.85
C LEU A 106 3.59 -24.62 8.88
N LYS A 107 2.59 -25.39 8.43
CA LYS A 107 1.75 -26.21 9.31
C LYS A 107 2.58 -27.17 10.14
N THR A 108 3.46 -27.94 9.49
CA THR A 108 4.35 -28.90 10.17
C THR A 108 5.25 -28.21 11.18
N TRP A 109 5.80 -27.04 10.83
CA TRP A 109 6.66 -26.28 11.73
C TRP A 109 5.88 -25.78 12.95
N LEU A 110 4.68 -25.22 12.77
CA LEU A 110 3.84 -24.76 13.87
C LEU A 110 3.46 -25.93 14.81
N GLU A 111 3.04 -27.06 14.26
CA GLU A 111 2.72 -28.27 15.02
C GLU A 111 3.93 -28.82 15.80
N THR A 112 5.12 -28.82 15.17
CA THR A 112 6.39 -29.22 15.82
C THR A 112 6.74 -28.32 16.99
N ASN A 113 6.39 -27.03 16.92
CA ASN A 113 6.57 -26.06 18.01
C ASN A 113 5.38 -26.03 18.98
N HIS A 114 4.52 -27.06 18.97
CA HIS A 114 3.35 -27.21 19.84
C HIS A 114 2.31 -26.10 19.70
N ILE A 115 2.24 -25.45 18.54
CA ILE A 115 1.22 -24.47 18.21
C ILE A 115 0.09 -25.20 17.47
N PRO A 116 -1.15 -25.20 18.00
CA PRO A 116 -2.26 -25.91 17.36
C PRO A 116 -2.67 -25.21 16.07
N VAL A 117 -2.71 -25.97 14.97
CA VAL A 117 -3.11 -25.47 13.65
C VAL A 117 -4.12 -26.41 13.00
N THR A 118 -5.18 -25.84 12.45
CA THR A 118 -6.17 -26.57 11.67
C THR A 118 -6.34 -25.95 10.30
N GLU A 119 -6.50 -26.76 9.28
CA GLU A 119 -6.82 -26.29 7.94
C GLU A 119 -8.34 -26.08 7.83
N GLN A 120 -8.77 -24.91 7.36
CA GLN A 120 -10.19 -24.64 7.16
C GLN A 120 -10.62 -25.16 5.78
N SER A 121 -11.38 -26.26 5.77
CA SER A 121 -11.84 -26.93 4.55
C SER A 121 -12.77 -26.09 3.66
N GLU A 122 -13.45 -25.09 4.23
CA GLU A 122 -14.40 -24.24 3.49
C GLU A 122 -13.75 -23.01 2.84
N SER A 123 -12.53 -22.63 3.28
CA SER A 123 -11.90 -21.35 2.93
C SER A 123 -10.55 -21.54 2.23
N GLY A 124 -10.54 -22.24 1.09
CA GLY A 124 -9.48 -22.09 0.07
C GLY A 124 -8.02 -22.30 0.51
N GLY A 125 -7.76 -23.14 1.52
CA GLY A 125 -6.39 -23.45 1.98
C GLY A 125 -5.88 -22.60 3.16
N ARG A 126 -6.72 -21.77 3.77
CA ARG A 126 -6.39 -20.97 4.96
C ARG A 126 -6.03 -21.84 6.17
N LEU A 127 -4.94 -21.48 6.86
CA LEU A 127 -4.55 -22.10 8.12
C LEU A 127 -5.15 -21.32 9.29
N CYS A 128 -5.71 -22.01 10.28
CA CYS A 128 -6.22 -21.42 11.50
C CYS A 128 -5.34 -21.83 12.68
N VAL A 129 -4.73 -20.84 13.33
CA VAL A 129 -3.85 -21.01 14.47
C VAL A 129 -4.65 -20.80 15.75
N ALA A 130 -4.70 -21.85 16.58
CA ALA A 130 -5.38 -21.86 17.88
C ALA A 130 -6.85 -21.37 17.87
N GLY A 131 -7.53 -21.42 16.71
CA GLY A 131 -8.92 -20.96 16.57
C GLY A 131 -9.11 -19.44 16.59
N VAL A 132 -8.04 -18.65 16.70
CA VAL A 132 -8.11 -17.20 16.96
C VAL A 132 -7.38 -16.35 15.93
N LEU A 133 -6.52 -16.96 15.12
CA LEU A 133 -5.78 -16.29 14.06
C LEU A 133 -5.87 -17.12 12.78
N THR A 134 -5.97 -16.45 11.64
CA THR A 134 -5.96 -17.06 10.32
C THR A 134 -4.75 -16.60 9.52
N ILE A 135 -4.18 -17.51 8.72
CA ILE A 135 -3.08 -17.24 7.82
C ILE A 135 -3.55 -17.59 6.40
N ASP A 136 -3.56 -16.58 5.54
CA ASP A 136 -3.94 -16.70 4.13
C ASP A 136 -2.71 -17.01 3.24
N PRO A 137 -2.91 -17.62 2.05
CA PRO A 137 -1.86 -17.69 1.04
C PRO A 137 -1.32 -16.28 0.69
N PRO A 138 -0.01 -16.10 0.43
CA PRO A 138 1.05 -17.13 0.31
C PRO A 138 1.73 -17.54 1.63
N TYR A 139 1.05 -17.38 2.77
CA TYR A 139 1.46 -17.83 4.10
C TYR A 139 2.67 -17.09 4.69
N GLY A 140 2.76 -15.78 4.45
CA GLY A 140 3.74 -14.90 5.07
C GLY A 140 3.21 -14.23 6.34
N PRO A 141 4.05 -13.38 6.96
CA PRO A 141 3.67 -12.64 8.17
C PRO A 141 2.59 -11.58 7.86
N GLU A 142 2.58 -10.98 6.68
CA GLU A 142 1.60 -9.94 6.31
C GLU A 142 0.21 -10.54 6.04
N GLU A 143 0.14 -11.83 5.73
CA GLU A 143 -1.12 -12.56 5.48
C GLU A 143 -1.76 -13.15 6.75
N CYS A 144 -1.39 -12.64 7.92
CA CYS A 144 -2.00 -13.01 9.20
C CYS A 144 -3.16 -12.08 9.55
N SER A 145 -4.26 -12.64 10.05
CA SER A 145 -5.43 -11.88 10.50
C SER A 145 -5.97 -12.40 11.84
N SER A 146 -6.21 -11.49 12.78
CA SER A 146 -6.79 -11.80 14.09
C SER A 146 -7.46 -10.57 14.69
N SER A 147 -8.48 -10.78 15.50
CA SER A 147 -9.08 -9.72 16.33
C SER A 147 -8.24 -9.35 17.56
N ASN A 148 -7.14 -10.07 17.82
CA ASN A 148 -6.22 -9.82 18.92
C ASN A 148 -4.82 -9.44 18.40
N GLU A 149 -4.49 -8.15 18.49
CA GLU A 149 -3.23 -7.57 18.00
C GLU A 149 -1.97 -8.13 18.68
N ILE A 150 -2.08 -8.51 19.96
CA ILE A 150 -0.97 -9.14 20.70
C ILE A 150 -0.67 -10.52 20.13
N ILE A 151 -1.71 -11.28 19.76
CA ILE A 151 -1.54 -12.61 19.15
C ILE A 151 -1.03 -12.46 17.72
N LEU A 152 -1.59 -11.52 16.96
CA LEU A 152 -1.17 -11.19 15.60
C LEU A 152 0.33 -10.92 15.53
N SER A 153 0.81 -9.92 16.27
CA SER A 153 2.23 -9.54 16.27
C SER A 153 3.17 -10.68 16.67
N ARG A 154 2.78 -11.52 17.64
CA ARG A 154 3.59 -12.68 18.06
C ARG A 154 3.68 -13.74 16.96
N VAL A 155 2.56 -14.09 16.33
CA VAL A 155 2.54 -15.09 15.26
C VAL A 155 3.28 -14.58 14.02
N GLN A 156 3.12 -13.30 13.67
CA GLN A 156 3.89 -12.67 12.61
C GLN A 156 5.40 -12.76 12.88
N GLY A 157 5.84 -12.46 14.10
CA GLY A 157 7.25 -12.62 14.50
C GLY A 157 7.76 -14.06 14.43
N LEU A 158 6.93 -15.04 14.78
CA LEU A 158 7.26 -16.46 14.65
C LEU A 158 7.45 -16.88 13.18
N ILE A 159 6.54 -16.46 12.30
CA ILE A 159 6.61 -16.75 10.86
C ILE A 159 7.84 -16.07 10.25
N GLN A 160 8.08 -14.81 10.59
CA GLN A 160 9.26 -14.08 10.11
C GLN A 160 10.57 -14.77 10.52
N GLY A 161 10.67 -15.20 11.79
CA GLY A 161 11.83 -15.95 12.28
C GLY A 161 11.98 -17.33 11.63
N TYR A 162 10.87 -18.00 11.29
CA TYR A 162 10.88 -19.24 10.51
C TYR A 162 11.43 -19.02 9.09
N LEU A 163 10.92 -18.00 8.38
CA LEU A 163 11.34 -17.69 7.02
C LEU A 163 12.83 -17.31 6.93
N GLN A 164 13.35 -16.58 7.93
CA GLN A 164 14.77 -16.24 8.00
C GLN A 164 15.69 -17.46 8.19
N LYS A 165 15.21 -18.53 8.83
CA LYS A 165 15.99 -19.77 9.01
C LYS A 165 15.99 -20.69 7.78
N GLN A 166 15.15 -20.39 6.78
CA GLN A 166 15.03 -21.15 5.54
C GLN A 166 15.84 -20.53 4.38
N GLN A 167 16.43 -19.35 4.58
CA GLN A 167 17.40 -18.70 3.69
C GLN A 167 18.83 -19.11 4.04
#